data_AF-A0A5B6WCE2-F1
#
_entry.id   AF-A0A5B6WCE2-F1
#
_cell.length_a   1.000
_cell.length_b   1.000
_cell.length_c   1.000
_cell.angle_alpha   90.00
_cell.angle_beta   90.00
_cell.angle_gamma   90.00
#
_symmetry.space_group_name_H-M   'P 1'
#
loop_
_entity.id
_entity.type
_entity.pdbx_description
1 polymer ?
#
loop_
_entity_poly.entity_id
_entity_poly.type
_entity_poly.pdbx_seq_one_letter_code
_entity_poly.pdbx_strand_id
1 'polypeptide(L)'
;MPRSQIGYLVAVNKNLEEVASLPKLPLFHGPNFIGRNDVSVPDKRLSRKHIALTTSPDGSADLLVEGTNPVVIRSGEVRKKLVSREKTAINNGDIIELIPGRGQRQ
;
A
#
# COMPACT_ATOMS: atom_id res chain seq x y z
N MET A 1 -11.16 18.22 13.71
CA MET A 1 -12.04 17.86 12.57
C MET A 1 -11.94 16.36 12.33
N PRO A 2 -13.04 15.62 12.26
CA PRO A 2 -13.00 14.21 11.86
C PRO A 2 -12.46 14.12 10.43
N ARG A 3 -11.51 13.21 10.18
CA ARG A 3 -11.05 12.96 8.82
C ARG A 3 -12.15 12.21 8.08
N SER A 4 -12.56 12.70 6.91
CA SER A 4 -13.55 12.01 6.08
C SER A 4 -12.93 10.72 5.54
N GLN A 5 -13.53 9.57 5.82
CA GLN A 5 -13.11 8.29 5.23
C GLN A 5 -13.54 8.28 3.76
N ILE A 6 -12.61 7.99 2.86
CA ILE A 6 -12.83 8.02 1.41
C ILE A 6 -12.54 6.68 0.73
N GLY A 7 -11.98 5.71 1.46
CA GLY A 7 -11.74 4.38 0.94
C GLY A 7 -11.22 3.42 1.99
N TYR A 8 -10.67 2.30 1.53
CA TYR A 8 -9.99 1.33 2.37
C TYR A 8 -9.00 0.49 1.54
N LEU A 9 -8.01 -0.08 2.21
CA LEU A 9 -7.20 -1.17 1.66
C LEU A 9 -7.73 -2.50 2.17
N VAL A 10 -7.71 -3.50 1.29
CA VAL A 10 -8.00 -4.89 1.62
C VAL A 10 -6.72 -5.71 1.56
N ALA A 11 -6.54 -6.63 2.50
CA ALA A 11 -5.45 -7.59 2.41
C ALA A 11 -5.82 -8.66 1.37
N VAL A 12 -4.88 -9.00 0.49
CA VAL A 12 -5.06 -10.02 -0.54
C VAL A 12 -4.08 -11.19 -0.37
N ASN A 13 -4.49 -12.38 -0.79
CA ASN A 13 -3.65 -13.58 -0.80
C ASN A 13 -2.75 -13.62 -2.05
N LYS A 14 -2.01 -14.72 -2.24
CA LYS A 14 -1.12 -14.90 -3.41
C LYS A 14 -1.86 -15.00 -4.75
N ASN A 15 -3.14 -15.36 -4.71
CA ASN A 15 -4.04 -15.41 -5.88
C ASN A 15 -4.74 -14.07 -6.13
N LEU A 16 -4.40 -13.01 -5.37
CA LEU A 16 -5.00 -11.68 -5.43
C LEU A 16 -6.46 -11.62 -4.96
N GLU A 17 -6.88 -12.60 -4.16
CA GLU A 17 -8.23 -12.64 -3.59
C GLU A 17 -8.22 -12.01 -2.20
N GLU A 18 -9.29 -11.28 -1.85
CA GLU A 18 -9.46 -10.65 -0.53
C GLU A 18 -9.44 -11.71 0.58
N VAL A 19 -8.63 -11.47 1.61
CA VAL A 19 -8.57 -12.30 2.81
C VAL A 19 -9.62 -11.78 3.79
N ALA A 20 -10.86 -12.28 3.68
CA ALA A 20 -12.01 -11.79 4.44
C ALA A 20 -11.87 -11.87 5.98
N SER A 21 -10.94 -12.67 6.49
CA SER A 21 -10.64 -12.78 7.92
C SER A 21 -9.76 -11.63 8.46
N LEU A 22 -9.17 -10.81 7.59
CA LEU A 22 -8.34 -9.67 7.99
C LEU A 22 -9.14 -8.36 7.93
N PRO A 23 -8.94 -7.43 8.89
CA PRO A 23 -9.64 -6.16 8.88
C PRO A 23 -9.21 -5.29 7.70
N LYS A 24 -10.17 -4.55 7.13
CA LYS A 24 -9.91 -3.51 6.13
C LYS A 24 -9.21 -2.32 6.79
N LEU A 25 -8.21 -1.76 6.12
CA LEU A 25 -7.53 -0.55 6.60
C LEU A 25 -8.21 0.69 6.04
N PRO A 26 -8.86 1.54 6.87
CA PRO A 26 -9.55 2.72 6.37
C PRO A 26 -8.56 3.74 5.79
N LEU A 27 -8.96 4.38 4.69
CA LEU A 27 -8.26 5.51 4.09
C LEU A 27 -9.09 6.77 4.27
N PHE A 28 -8.43 7.84 4.70
CA PHE A 28 -9.03 9.14 4.99
C PHE A 28 -8.49 10.21 4.07
N HIS A 29 -9.28 11.24 3.78
CA HIS A 29 -8.82 12.38 2.99
C HIS A 29 -7.48 12.95 3.49
N GLY A 30 -6.55 13.16 2.56
CA GLY A 30 -5.19 13.61 2.85
C GLY A 30 -4.21 12.45 3.13
N PRO A 31 -3.15 12.67 3.92
CA PRO A 31 -2.12 11.67 4.17
C PRO A 31 -2.56 10.54 5.11
N ASN A 32 -2.38 9.30 4.64
CA ASN A 32 -2.53 8.05 5.40
C ASN A 32 -1.19 7.35 5.46
N PHE A 33 -0.75 6.96 6.65
CA PHE A 33 0.52 6.30 6.83
C PHE A 33 0.31 4.85 7.18
N ILE A 34 0.99 3.96 6.46
CA ILE A 34 0.82 2.51 6.63
C ILE A 34 2.20 1.88 6.77
N GLY A 35 2.33 1.01 7.74
CA GLY A 35 3.49 0.17 7.92
C GLY A 35 3.23 -0.95 8.91
N ARG A 36 4.28 -1.43 9.56
CA ARG A 36 4.24 -2.58 10.47
C ARG A 36 3.33 -2.39 11.69
N ASN A 37 2.99 -1.16 12.04
CA ASN A 37 2.05 -0.90 13.14
C ASN A 37 0.59 -1.11 12.73
N ASP A 38 0.30 -1.05 11.43
CA ASP A 38 -1.05 -1.06 10.89
C ASP A 38 -1.44 -2.44 10.35
N VAL A 39 -0.46 -3.32 10.10
CA VAL A 39 -0.69 -4.68 9.60
C VAL A 39 -0.31 -5.72 10.66
N SER A 40 -0.99 -6.85 10.68
CA SER A 40 -0.75 -7.94 11.65
C SER A 40 0.51 -8.78 11.35
N VAL A 41 1.41 -8.29 10.50
CA VAL A 41 2.60 -9.02 10.02
C VAL A 41 3.85 -8.53 10.79
N PRO A 42 4.52 -9.38 11.59
CA PRO A 42 5.66 -8.96 12.41
C PRO A 42 6.99 -8.85 11.63
N ASP A 43 6.97 -8.84 10.29
CA ASP A 43 8.17 -8.84 9.45
C ASP A 43 8.96 -7.53 9.59
N LYS A 44 10.17 -7.61 10.14
CA LYS A 44 11.05 -6.45 10.41
C LYS A 44 11.52 -5.71 9.14
N ARG A 45 11.37 -6.31 7.95
CA ARG A 45 11.61 -5.62 6.67
C ARG A 45 10.58 -4.52 6.42
N LEU A 46 9.40 -4.64 7.01
CA LEU A 46 8.41 -3.57 6.98
C LEU A 46 8.72 -2.52 8.04
N SER A 47 8.95 -1.29 7.58
CA SER A 47 9.11 -0.14 8.47
C SER A 47 7.80 0.12 9.24
N ARG A 48 7.88 0.68 10.45
CA ARG A 48 6.68 1.05 11.24
C ARG A 48 5.76 2.01 10.48
N LYS A 49 6.36 2.87 9.67
CA LYS A 49 5.74 3.82 8.76
C LYS A 49 6.41 3.61 7.40
N HIS A 50 5.81 2.82 6.52
CA HIS A 50 6.49 2.29 5.34
C HIS A 50 6.09 3.02 4.05
N ILE A 51 4.81 3.34 3.91
CA ILE A 51 4.28 4.16 2.82
C ILE A 51 3.44 5.31 3.38
N ALA A 52 3.35 6.37 2.58
CA ALA A 52 2.36 7.42 2.73
C ALA A 52 1.43 7.39 1.50
N LEU A 53 0.13 7.29 1.74
CA LEU A 53 -0.92 7.41 0.74
C LEU A 53 -1.63 8.74 0.93
N THR A 54 -1.42 9.68 0.02
CA THR A 54 -2.18 10.92 -0.02
C THR A 54 -3.39 10.72 -0.92
N THR A 55 -4.56 10.61 -0.32
CA THR A 55 -5.80 10.24 -1.00
C THR A 55 -6.72 11.44 -1.18
N SER A 56 -7.31 11.54 -2.36
CA SER A 56 -8.21 12.63 -2.77
C SER A 56 -9.67 12.16 -2.85
N PRO A 57 -10.67 13.06 -2.75
CA PRO A 57 -12.09 12.69 -2.79
C PRO A 57 -12.56 12.06 -4.12
N ASP A 58 -11.80 12.23 -5.19
CA ASP A 58 -12.07 11.64 -6.51
C ASP A 58 -11.66 10.16 -6.61
N GLY A 59 -11.14 9.57 -5.52
CA GLY A 59 -10.66 8.20 -5.47
C GLY A 59 -9.25 8.00 -6.00
N SER A 60 -8.58 9.07 -6.45
CA SER A 60 -7.16 9.03 -6.80
C SER A 60 -6.29 9.05 -5.53
N ALA A 61 -5.11 8.45 -5.62
CA ALA A 61 -4.14 8.53 -4.55
C ALA A 61 -2.71 8.58 -5.07
N ASP A 62 -1.88 9.26 -4.31
CA ASP A 62 -0.44 9.29 -4.50
C ASP A 62 0.24 8.44 -3.42
N LEU A 63 1.05 7.47 -3.84
CA LEU A 63 1.89 6.67 -2.95
C LEU A 63 3.31 7.21 -2.93
N LEU A 64 3.86 7.40 -1.72
CA LEU A 64 5.27 7.70 -1.46
C LEU A 64 5.87 6.59 -0.56
N VAL A 65 7.07 6.13 -0.90
CA VAL A 65 7.82 5.18 -0.07
C VAL A 65 8.62 5.92 1.00
N GLU A 66 8.24 5.75 2.27
CA GLU A 66 8.94 6.32 3.43
C GLU A 66 9.94 5.33 4.04
N GLY A 67 9.72 4.03 3.83
CA GLY A 67 10.58 2.97 4.31
C GLY A 67 11.91 2.86 3.56
N THR A 68 12.81 2.06 4.13
CA THR A 68 14.11 1.74 3.52
C THR A 68 14.04 0.60 2.52
N ASN A 69 13.14 -0.37 2.75
CA ASN A 69 12.88 -1.43 1.78
C ASN A 69 11.91 -0.95 0.70
N PRO A 70 12.06 -1.45 -0.54
CA PRO A 70 11.20 -1.06 -1.65
C PRO A 70 9.80 -1.65 -1.52
N VAL A 71 8.86 -1.04 -2.23
CA VAL A 71 7.52 -1.60 -2.47
C VAL A 71 7.33 -1.88 -3.96
N VAL A 72 6.31 -2.65 -4.31
CA VAL A 72 5.90 -2.84 -5.70
C VAL A 72 4.44 -2.51 -5.85
N ILE A 73 4.11 -1.78 -6.91
CA ILE A 73 2.75 -1.47 -7.33
C ILE A 73 2.42 -2.33 -8.55
N ARG A 74 1.25 -2.96 -8.53
CA ARG A 74 0.71 -3.67 -9.68
C ARG A 74 -0.61 -3.01 -10.11
N SER A 75 -0.62 -2.53 -11.36
CA SER A 75 -1.79 -1.95 -12.01
C SER A 75 -2.11 -2.82 -13.23
N GLY A 76 -3.03 -3.76 -13.05
CA GLY A 76 -3.26 -4.84 -14.03
C GLY A 76 -1.98 -5.67 -14.25
N GLU A 77 -1.49 -5.69 -15.48
CA GLU A 77 -0.26 -6.39 -15.88
C GLU A 77 1.02 -5.59 -15.60
N VAL A 78 0.90 -4.28 -15.36
CA VAL A 78 2.05 -3.41 -15.13
C VAL A 78 2.54 -3.58 -13.71
N ARG A 79 3.82 -3.92 -13.56
CA ARG A 79 4.51 -4.06 -12.27
C ARG A 79 5.61 -3.02 -12.14
N LYS A 80 5.48 -2.09 -11.19
CA LYS A 80 6.43 -1.01 -10.94
C LYS A 80 7.03 -1.14 -9.55
N LYS A 81 8.35 -1.27 -9.46
CA LYS A 81 9.07 -1.22 -8.18
C LYS A 81 9.35 0.24 -7.82
N LEU A 82 9.08 0.60 -6.58
CA LEU A 82 9.42 1.91 -6.01
C LEU A 82 10.44 1.74 -4.88
N VAL A 83 11.48 2.57 -4.89
CA VAL A 83 12.45 2.66 -3.80
C VAL A 83 12.14 3.85 -2.89
N SER A 84 12.89 3.97 -1.79
CA SER A 84 12.71 5.04 -0.81
C SER A 84 12.69 6.42 -1.48
N ARG A 85 11.75 7.27 -1.03
CA ARG A 85 11.46 8.62 -1.56
C ARG A 85 10.86 8.68 -2.97
N GLU A 86 10.68 7.56 -3.66
CA GLU A 86 9.94 7.56 -4.92
C GLU A 86 8.44 7.64 -4.69
N LYS A 87 7.78 8.30 -5.65
CA LYS A 87 6.34 8.57 -5.65
C LYS A 87 5.69 8.02 -6.93
N THR A 88 4.46 7.54 -6.83
CA THR A 88 3.63 7.22 -8.00
C THR A 88 2.16 7.44 -7.70
N ALA A 89 1.38 7.79 -8.72
CA ALA A 89 -0.07 7.71 -8.65
C ALA A 89 -0.52 6.24 -8.62
N ILE A 90 -1.58 5.96 -7.87
CA ILE A 90 -2.28 4.68 -7.82
C ILE A 90 -3.79 4.92 -7.98
N ASN A 91 -4.48 3.90 -8.46
CA ASN A 91 -5.92 3.90 -8.68
C ASN A 91 -6.61 2.80 -7.87
N ASN A 92 -7.94 2.88 -7.81
CA ASN A 92 -8.74 1.80 -7.26
C ASN A 92 -8.44 0.46 -7.96
N GLY A 93 -8.23 -0.59 -7.18
CA GLY A 93 -7.88 -1.93 -7.68
C GLY A 93 -6.38 -2.19 -7.83
N ASP A 94 -5.52 -1.17 -7.69
CA ASP A 94 -4.08 -1.39 -7.67
C ASP A 94 -3.65 -2.20 -6.44
N ILE A 95 -2.64 -3.06 -6.63
CA ILE A 95 -2.08 -3.91 -5.56
C ILE A 95 -0.74 -3.35 -5.11
N ILE A 96 -0.55 -3.26 -3.80
CA ILE A 96 0.69 -2.80 -3.16
C ILE A 96 1.37 -3.97 -2.45
N GLU A 97 2.49 -4.44 -3.00
CA GLU A 97 3.38 -5.38 -2.31
C GLU A 97 4.30 -4.60 -1.36
N LEU A 98 3.97 -4.56 -0.07
CA LEU A 98 4.76 -3.85 0.95
C LEU A 98 6.12 -4.51 1.24
N ILE A 99 6.25 -5.81 0.98
CA ILE A 99 7.51 -6.55 1.10
C ILE A 99 7.66 -7.42 -0.14
N PRO A 100 8.20 -6.86 -1.24
CA PRO A 100 8.38 -7.63 -2.47
C PRO A 100 9.34 -8.79 -2.19
N GLY A 101 8.92 -10.00 -2.58
CA GLY A 101 9.74 -11.20 -2.46
C GLY A 101 11.01 -11.13 -3.33
N ARG A 102 12.01 -11.97 -3.01
CA ARG A 102 13.12 -12.24 -3.94
C ARG A 102 12.61 -13.17 -5.04
N GLY A 103 12.05 -12.64 -6.12
CA GLY A 103 11.70 -13.40 -7.33
C GLY A 103 10.54 -12.76 -8.11
N GLN A 104 10.55 -12.64 -9.43
CA GLN A 104 11.47 -13.21 -10.43
C GLN A 104 12.35 -12.13 -11.08
N ARG A 105 13.62 -12.47 -11.32
CA ARG A 105 14.39 -11.84 -12.39
C ARG A 105 13.63 -12.15 -13.69
N GLN A 106 13.31 -11.12 -14.47
CA GLN A 106 13.18 -11.30 -15.91
C GLN A 106 14.57 -11.65 -16.45
#